data_AF-X1EI11-F1
#
_entry.id   AF-X1EI11-F1
#
_cell.length_a   1.000
_cell.length_b   1.000
_cell.length_c   1.000
_cell.angle_alpha   90.00
_cell.angle_beta   90.00
_cell.angle_gamma   90.00
#
_symmetry.space_group_name_H-M   'P 1'
#
loop_
_entity.id
_entity.type
_entity.pdbx_description
1 polymer ?
#
loop_
_entity_poly.entity_id
_entity_poly.type
_entity_poly.pdbx_seq_one_letter_code
_entity_poly.pdbx_strand_id
1 'polypeptide(L)'
;SKLIITKLYDERYIPHGEYYKFQIGTYEEPKDVAKRIKEIYETVQKKNSGVFKAKLELPDAMIFRIVEHLQDISLRITDLDAKGRAFENFLGKLFRGEYGQYFTPRQIVEFMVEIIDPDENDYLIDPACGSGGFVSKISYLFGLMSFLGSKFL
;
A
#
# COMPACT_ATOMS: atom_id res chain seq x y z
N SER A 1 0.86 -8.38 0.73
CA SER A 1 0.10 -7.14 1.02
C SER A 1 -0.41 -7.07 2.46
N LYS A 2 -1.04 -8.12 3.03
CA LYS A 2 -1.67 -8.12 4.37
C LYS A 2 -0.76 -7.58 5.50
N LEU A 3 0.47 -8.07 5.61
CA LEU A 3 1.43 -7.64 6.65
C LEU A 3 1.91 -6.19 6.52
N ILE A 4 2.01 -5.66 5.30
CA ILE A 4 2.40 -4.26 5.06
C ILE A 4 1.32 -3.32 5.61
N ILE A 5 0.04 -3.67 5.41
CA ILE A 5 -1.09 -2.90 5.92
C ILE A 5 -1.16 -3.01 7.45
N THR A 6 -0.92 -4.21 8.01
CA THR A 6 -0.82 -4.40 9.46
C THR A 6 0.23 -3.47 10.08
N LYS A 7 1.43 -3.39 9.48
CA LYS A 7 2.49 -2.48 9.92
C LYS A 7 2.10 -1.01 9.77
N LEU A 8 1.53 -0.61 8.63
CA LEU A 8 1.10 0.77 8.41
C LEU A 8 0.02 1.21 9.41
N TYR A 9 -0.88 0.28 9.77
CA TYR A 9 -1.89 0.51 10.80
C TYR A 9 -1.23 0.70 12.17
N ASP A 10 -0.31 -0.19 12.56
CA ASP A 10 0.45 -0.09 13.81
C ASP A 10 1.17 1.26 13.92
N GLU A 11 1.89 1.66 12.86
CA GLU A 11 2.61 2.93 12.81
C GLU A 11 1.72 4.19 12.88
N ARG A 12 0.45 4.06 12.48
CA ARG A 12 -0.49 5.19 12.41
C ARG A 12 -1.27 5.40 13.70
N TYR A 13 -1.58 4.33 14.42
CA TYR A 13 -2.55 4.37 15.53
C TYR A 13 -1.96 4.06 16.91
N ILE A 14 -0.64 3.96 17.04
CA ILE A 14 0.00 3.81 18.34
C ILE A 14 -0.05 5.12 19.14
N PRO A 15 -0.46 5.07 20.43
CA PRO A 15 -0.42 6.22 21.33
C PRO A 15 0.99 6.77 21.51
N HIS A 16 1.11 8.08 21.67
CA HIS A 16 2.38 8.73 21.96
C HIS A 16 3.00 8.18 23.26
N GLY A 17 4.23 7.68 23.17
CA GLY A 17 4.97 7.11 24.31
C GLY A 17 4.95 5.58 24.39
N GLU A 18 4.19 4.89 23.52
CA GLU A 18 4.25 3.44 23.39
C GLU A 18 5.15 2.98 22.24
N TYR A 19 5.60 1.73 22.32
CA TYR A 19 6.44 1.08 21.31
C TYR A 19 5.60 0.45 20.19
N TYR A 20 6.19 0.32 19.00
CA TYR A 20 5.59 -0.41 17.88
C TYR A 20 5.31 -1.87 18.25
N LYS A 21 4.11 -2.38 17.95
CA LYS A 21 3.79 -3.80 18.19
C LYS A 21 4.20 -4.67 17.01
N PHE A 22 4.40 -4.05 15.84
CA PHE A 22 5.03 -4.66 14.66
C PHE A 22 6.56 -4.64 14.79
N GLN A 23 7.09 -5.40 15.72
CA GLN A 23 8.53 -5.63 15.92
C GLN A 23 8.75 -6.96 16.63
N ILE A 24 10.00 -7.38 16.81
CA ILE A 24 10.37 -8.56 17.61
C ILE A 24 10.91 -8.09 18.97
N GLY A 25 10.32 -8.61 20.06
CA GLY A 25 10.80 -8.37 21.41
C GLY A 25 12.03 -9.21 21.75
N THR A 26 12.74 -8.83 22.82
CA THR A 26 13.90 -9.59 23.30
C THR A 26 13.49 -11.00 23.73
N TYR A 27 14.14 -12.02 23.17
CA TYR A 27 13.85 -13.44 23.43
C TYR A 27 12.41 -13.87 23.10
N GLU A 28 11.75 -13.16 22.19
CA GLU A 28 10.39 -13.51 21.80
C GLU A 28 10.37 -14.66 20.79
N GLU A 29 9.57 -15.67 21.06
CA GLU A 29 9.44 -16.84 20.20
C GLU A 29 8.63 -16.52 18.93
N PRO A 30 8.92 -17.18 17.78
CA PRO A 30 8.20 -16.95 16.53
C PRO A 30 6.68 -17.09 16.62
N LYS A 31 6.20 -18.00 17.48
CA LYS A 31 4.78 -18.23 17.72
C LYS A 31 4.10 -17.03 18.37
N ASP A 32 4.76 -16.39 19.32
CA ASP A 32 4.21 -15.25 20.07
C ASP A 32 4.16 -14.00 19.19
N VAL A 33 5.21 -13.75 18.41
CA VAL A 33 5.22 -12.70 17.38
C VAL A 33 4.10 -12.93 16.38
N ALA A 34 3.99 -14.14 15.82
CA ALA A 34 2.98 -14.45 14.83
C ALA A 34 1.55 -14.27 15.37
N LYS A 35 1.30 -14.68 16.62
CA LYS A 35 0.02 -14.48 17.31
C LYS A 35 -0.31 -12.98 17.41
N ARG A 36 0.61 -12.17 17.93
CA ARG A 36 0.41 -10.71 18.05
C ARG A 36 0.10 -10.06 16.70
N ILE A 37 0.87 -10.40 15.66
CA ILE A 37 0.68 -9.83 14.32
C ILE A 37 -0.68 -10.23 13.72
N LYS A 38 -1.13 -11.48 13.94
CA LYS A 38 -2.45 -11.94 13.51
C LYS A 38 -3.57 -11.16 14.21
N GLU A 39 -3.45 -10.90 15.51
CA GLU A 39 -4.44 -10.11 16.28
C GLU A 39 -4.53 -8.65 15.79
N ILE A 40 -3.39 -8.02 15.46
CA ILE A 40 -3.39 -6.67 14.86
C ILE A 40 -4.09 -6.72 13.49
N TYR A 41 -3.81 -7.73 12.67
CA TYR A 41 -4.44 -7.87 11.35
C TYR A 41 -5.96 -8.10 11.44
N GLU A 42 -6.44 -8.87 12.43
CA GLU A 42 -7.88 -9.03 12.67
C GLU A 42 -8.55 -7.70 13.03
N THR A 43 -7.88 -6.86 13.81
CA THR A 43 -8.35 -5.50 14.11
C THR A 43 -8.47 -4.65 12.84
N VAL A 44 -7.45 -4.72 11.96
CA VAL A 44 -7.46 -4.04 10.65
C VAL A 44 -8.60 -4.54 9.77
N GLN A 45 -8.83 -5.85 9.74
CA GLN A 45 -9.93 -6.46 8.98
C GLN A 45 -11.30 -5.98 9.45
N LYS A 46 -11.56 -6.00 10.76
CA LYS A 46 -12.84 -5.55 11.32
C LYS A 46 -13.14 -4.10 10.96
N LYS A 47 -12.12 -3.23 10.93
CA LYS A 47 -12.26 -1.82 10.53
C LYS A 47 -12.44 -1.62 9.02
N ASN A 48 -12.02 -2.59 8.19
CA ASN A 48 -12.02 -2.49 6.73
C ASN A 48 -12.69 -3.71 6.08
N SER A 49 -13.84 -4.12 6.62
CA SER A 49 -14.55 -5.36 6.25
C SER A 49 -15.02 -5.40 4.79
N GLY A 50 -15.17 -4.24 4.14
CA GLY A 50 -15.48 -4.13 2.71
C GLY A 50 -14.30 -4.48 1.80
N VAL A 51 -13.06 -4.36 2.28
CA VAL A 51 -11.83 -4.48 1.48
C VAL A 51 -11.08 -5.79 1.79
N PHE A 52 -11.06 -6.23 3.05
CA PHE A 52 -10.30 -7.42 3.48
C PHE A 52 -11.21 -8.48 4.08
N LYS A 53 -11.42 -9.57 3.32
CA LYS A 53 -12.27 -10.69 3.75
C LYS A 53 -11.49 -11.95 4.17
N ALA A 54 -10.25 -12.09 3.72
CA ALA A 54 -9.46 -13.33 3.88
C ALA A 54 -8.45 -13.25 5.03
N LYS A 55 -8.47 -14.20 5.97
CA LYS A 55 -7.55 -14.31 7.12
C LYS A 55 -6.07 -14.36 6.72
N LEU A 56 -5.17 -14.07 7.66
CA LEU A 56 -3.73 -14.16 7.46
C LEU A 56 -3.27 -15.62 7.65
N GLU A 57 -3.25 -16.37 6.54
CA GLU A 57 -2.80 -17.77 6.51
C GLU A 57 -1.33 -17.83 6.08
N LEU A 58 -0.43 -17.53 7.02
CA LEU A 58 1.01 -17.72 6.84
C LEU A 58 1.58 -18.52 8.03
N PRO A 59 2.59 -19.39 7.80
CA PRO A 59 3.31 -20.05 8.87
C PRO A 59 3.94 -19.04 9.83
N ASP A 60 3.98 -19.37 11.12
CA ASP A 60 4.48 -18.45 12.16
C ASP A 60 5.94 -18.03 11.90
N ALA A 61 6.79 -18.98 11.49
CA ALA A 61 8.17 -18.70 11.11
C ALA A 61 8.29 -17.70 9.93
N MET A 62 7.36 -17.74 8.97
CA MET A 62 7.36 -16.80 7.85
C MET A 62 6.96 -15.40 8.29
N ILE A 63 5.96 -15.30 9.17
CA ILE A 63 5.54 -14.02 9.75
C ILE A 63 6.70 -13.40 10.54
N PHE A 64 7.38 -14.20 11.38
CA PHE A 64 8.54 -13.75 12.14
C PHE A 64 9.62 -13.15 11.25
N ARG A 65 10.05 -13.86 10.19
CA ARG A 65 11.07 -13.37 9.24
C ARG A 65 10.64 -12.08 8.52
N ILE A 66 9.36 -11.94 8.20
CA ILE A 66 8.86 -10.72 7.56
C ILE A 66 8.89 -9.55 8.56
N VAL A 67 8.52 -9.78 9.82
CA VAL A 67 8.61 -8.75 10.87
C VAL A 67 10.07 -8.35 11.10
N GLU A 68 10.98 -9.32 11.16
CA GLU A 68 12.42 -9.09 11.32
C GLU A 68 12.97 -8.11 10.28
N HIS A 69 12.58 -8.26 9.01
CA HIS A 69 13.06 -7.38 7.94
C HIS A 69 12.34 -6.03 7.87
N LEU A 70 11.10 -5.94 8.36
CA LEU A 70 10.29 -4.73 8.21
C LEU A 70 10.28 -3.85 9.46
N GLN A 71 10.65 -4.36 10.64
CA GLN A 71 10.55 -3.60 11.89
C GLN A 71 11.33 -2.28 11.87
N ASP A 72 12.52 -2.27 11.26
CA ASP A 72 13.41 -1.09 11.21
C ASP A 72 13.01 -0.05 10.15
N ILE A 73 12.05 -0.37 9.28
CA ILE A 73 11.62 0.51 8.19
C ILE A 73 10.35 1.24 8.63
N SER A 74 10.34 2.58 8.65
CA SER A 74 9.09 3.33 8.85
C SER A 74 8.32 3.46 7.54
N LEU A 75 7.19 2.75 7.40
CA LEU A 75 6.29 2.90 6.27
C LEU A 75 5.45 4.17 6.31
N ARG A 76 5.43 4.91 7.42
CA ARG A 76 4.79 6.23 7.52
C ARG A 76 5.71 7.33 7.01
N ILE A 77 6.94 7.39 7.54
CA ILE A 77 7.87 8.51 7.32
C ILE A 77 8.65 8.37 6.02
N THR A 78 8.81 7.14 5.50
CA THR A 78 9.47 6.94 4.21
C THR A 78 8.77 7.75 3.11
N ASP A 79 9.56 8.35 2.24
CA ASP A 79 9.08 9.16 1.11
C ASP A 79 8.11 8.38 0.19
N LEU A 80 7.11 9.07 -0.34
CA LEU A 80 6.07 8.49 -1.21
C LEU A 80 6.66 7.96 -2.51
N ASP A 81 7.67 8.64 -3.07
CA ASP A 81 8.34 8.19 -4.28
C ASP A 81 9.24 6.99 -4.01
N ALA A 82 9.90 6.95 -2.85
CA ALA A 82 10.66 5.78 -2.41
C ALA A 82 9.76 4.53 -2.26
N LYS A 83 8.57 4.67 -1.66
CA LYS A 83 7.58 3.59 -1.58
C LYS A 83 7.06 3.18 -2.96
N GLY A 84 6.80 4.16 -3.82
CA GLY A 84 6.38 3.94 -5.21
C GLY A 84 7.40 3.12 -6.00
N ARG A 85 8.66 3.53 -5.98
CA ARG A 85 9.77 2.81 -6.64
C ARG A 85 9.98 1.41 -6.06
N ALA A 86 9.87 1.25 -4.74
CA ALA A 86 10.00 -0.07 -4.11
C ALA A 86 8.86 -1.01 -4.54
N PHE A 87 7.62 -0.51 -4.57
CA PHE A 87 6.45 -1.25 -5.01
C PHE A 87 6.56 -1.65 -6.49
N GLU A 88 6.96 -0.72 -7.37
CA GLU A 88 7.16 -0.98 -8.79
C GLU A 88 8.27 -1.97 -9.08
N ASN A 89 9.40 -1.88 -8.38
CA ASN A 89 10.48 -2.84 -8.53
C ASN A 89 10.07 -4.24 -8.05
N PHE A 90 9.29 -4.33 -6.98
CA PHE A 90 8.84 -5.60 -6.43
C PHE A 90 7.77 -6.26 -7.32
N LEU A 91 6.75 -5.50 -7.74
CA LEU A 91 5.74 -5.97 -8.68
C LEU A 91 6.35 -6.28 -10.04
N GLY A 92 7.17 -5.39 -10.59
CA GLY A 92 7.83 -5.60 -11.88
C GLY A 92 8.72 -6.84 -11.91
N LYS A 93 9.26 -7.31 -10.78
CA LYS A 93 10.01 -8.57 -10.68
C LYS A 93 9.10 -9.79 -10.48
N LEU A 94 8.03 -9.67 -9.70
CA LEU A 94 7.06 -10.75 -9.47
C LEU A 94 6.19 -11.06 -10.68
N PHE A 95 5.80 -10.03 -11.45
CA PHE A 95 4.92 -10.18 -12.62
C PHE A 95 5.67 -10.40 -13.93
N ARG A 96 7.01 -10.25 -13.95
CA ARG A 96 7.84 -10.55 -15.12
C ARG A 96 7.92 -12.04 -15.46
N GLY A 97 7.43 -12.93 -14.59
CA GLY A 97 7.37 -14.37 -14.86
C GLY A 97 6.16 -14.98 -14.19
N GLU A 98 5.13 -15.26 -14.99
CA GLU A 98 4.22 -16.45 -14.94
C GLU A 98 2.85 -16.17 -15.58
N TYR A 99 2.37 -14.92 -15.62
CA TYR A 99 1.00 -14.61 -16.11
C TYR A 99 0.89 -13.52 -17.20
N GLY A 100 2.01 -13.00 -17.72
CA GLY A 100 1.99 -11.99 -18.80
C GLY A 100 1.29 -10.67 -18.41
N GLN A 101 1.21 -10.36 -17.11
CA GLN A 101 0.60 -9.13 -16.61
C GLN A 101 1.64 -8.00 -16.65
N TYR A 102 1.41 -7.02 -17.53
CA TYR A 102 2.26 -5.83 -17.66
C TYR A 102 1.60 -4.66 -16.93
N PHE A 103 2.31 -4.08 -15.96
CA PHE A 103 1.94 -2.79 -15.39
C PHE A 103 2.46 -1.69 -16.30
N THR A 104 1.61 -0.70 -16.61
CA THR A 104 2.03 0.51 -17.32
C THR A 104 2.94 1.34 -16.41
N PRO A 105 4.21 1.60 -16.79
CA PRO A 105 5.12 2.44 -16.00
C PRO A 105 4.51 3.83 -15.73
N ARG A 106 4.78 4.42 -14.56
CA ARG A 106 4.21 5.72 -14.18
C ARG A 106 4.47 6.81 -15.22
N GLN A 107 5.66 6.87 -15.80
CA GLN A 107 6.01 7.86 -16.81
C GLN A 107 5.11 7.76 -18.05
N ILE A 108 4.70 6.54 -18.41
CA ILE A 108 3.78 6.31 -19.53
C ILE A 108 2.36 6.69 -19.12
N VAL A 109 1.93 6.39 -17.89
CA VAL A 109 0.63 6.84 -17.37
C VAL A 109 0.55 8.36 -17.35
N GLU A 110 1.59 9.04 -16.85
CA GLU A 110 1.65 10.51 -16.78
C GLU A 110 1.61 11.13 -18.18
N PHE A 111 2.46 10.66 -19.09
CA PHE A 111 2.47 11.10 -20.48
C PHE A 111 1.12 10.91 -21.17
N MET A 112 0.48 9.76 -20.96
CA MET A 112 -0.82 9.48 -21.56
C MET A 112 -1.93 10.36 -20.97
N VAL A 113 -1.91 10.62 -19.66
CA VAL A 113 -2.88 11.53 -19.03
C VAL A 113 -2.68 12.98 -19.49
N GLU A 114 -1.44 13.42 -19.67
CA GLU A 114 -1.12 14.76 -20.22
C GLU A 114 -1.58 14.94 -21.66
N ILE A 115 -1.51 13.89 -22.49
CA ILE A 115 -1.99 13.94 -23.88
C ILE A 115 -3.52 13.90 -23.94
N ILE A 116 -4.14 13.08 -23.08
CA ILE A 116 -5.60 12.93 -23.04
C ILE A 116 -6.26 14.21 -22.51
N ASP A 117 -5.60 14.92 -21.59
CA ASP A 117 -6.08 16.15 -20.95
C ASP A 117 -7.56 16.07 -20.53
N PRO A 118 -7.91 15.09 -19.67
CA PRO A 118 -9.32 14.83 -19.36
C PRO A 118 -9.92 15.96 -18.52
N ASP A 119 -11.22 16.21 -18.72
CA ASP A 119 -11.99 17.19 -17.95
C ASP A 119 -12.78 16.51 -16.81
N GLU A 120 -13.15 17.27 -15.78
CA GLU A 120 -13.94 16.76 -14.65
C GLU A 120 -15.34 16.25 -15.04
N ASN A 121 -15.84 16.65 -16.21
CA ASN A 121 -17.10 16.18 -16.78
C ASN A 121 -16.95 14.89 -17.60
N ASP A 122 -15.72 14.41 -17.82
CA ASP A 122 -15.47 13.19 -18.60
C ASP A 122 -15.65 11.91 -17.77
N TYR A 123 -16.14 10.87 -18.45
CA TYR A 123 -16.26 9.54 -17.85
C TYR A 123 -14.99 8.72 -18.05
N LEU A 124 -14.37 8.30 -16.95
CA LEU A 124 -13.19 7.45 -16.98
C LEU A 124 -13.56 5.96 -16.92
N ILE A 125 -13.15 5.20 -17.95
CA ILE A 125 -13.27 3.75 -17.99
C ILE A 125 -11.92 3.13 -18.39
N ASP A 126 -11.36 2.29 -17.52
CA ASP A 126 -10.17 1.48 -17.81
C ASP A 126 -10.52 -0.02 -17.67
N PRO A 127 -10.80 -0.72 -18.79
CA PRO A 127 -11.28 -2.10 -18.79
C PRO A 127 -10.19 -3.13 -18.45
N ALA A 128 -8.94 -2.70 -18.28
CA ALA A 128 -7.79 -3.56 -17.95
C ALA A 128 -6.90 -2.92 -16.87
N CYS A 129 -7.51 -2.27 -15.89
CA CYS A 129 -6.84 -1.27 -15.05
C CYS A 129 -5.68 -1.75 -14.18
N GLY A 130 -5.50 -3.06 -13.98
CA GLY A 130 -4.41 -3.60 -13.16
C GLY A 130 -4.39 -2.99 -11.77
N SER A 131 -3.32 -2.26 -11.40
CA SER A 131 -3.22 -1.52 -10.13
C SER A 131 -3.97 -0.19 -10.10
N GLY A 132 -4.68 0.19 -11.17
CA GLY A 132 -5.44 1.44 -11.26
C GLY A 132 -4.57 2.68 -11.47
N GLY A 133 -3.45 2.57 -12.19
CA GLY A 133 -2.48 3.66 -12.40
C GLY A 133 -3.11 4.89 -13.05
N PHE A 134 -3.87 4.70 -14.13
CA PHE A 134 -4.56 5.78 -14.85
C PHE A 134 -5.62 6.45 -14.00
N VAL A 135 -6.49 5.66 -13.35
CA VAL A 135 -7.55 6.16 -12.47
C VAL A 135 -6.98 6.98 -11.30
N SER A 136 -5.92 6.49 -10.67
CA SER A 136 -5.28 7.20 -9.56
C SER A 136 -4.66 8.53 -10.00
N LYS A 137 -4.02 8.59 -11.18
CA LYS A 137 -3.40 9.83 -11.68
C LYS A 137 -4.45 10.87 -12.08
N ILE A 138 -5.51 10.45 -12.76
CA ILE A 138 -6.60 11.35 -13.21
C ILE A 138 -7.38 11.90 -12.00
N SER A 139 -7.71 11.07 -11.01
CA SER A 139 -8.34 11.57 -9.77
C SER A 139 -7.45 12.55 -9.01
N TYR A 140 -6.13 12.36 -9.01
CA TYR A 140 -5.20 13.32 -8.39
C TYR A 140 -5.16 14.65 -9.15
N LEU A 141 -5.15 14.62 -10.48
CA LEU A 141 -5.19 15.81 -11.34
C LEU A 141 -6.44 16.65 -11.06
N PHE A 142 -7.62 16.03 -11.01
CA PHE A 142 -8.88 16.73 -10.70
C PHE A 142 -8.88 17.32 -9.29
N GLY A 143 -8.36 16.58 -8.30
CA GLY A 143 -8.21 17.11 -6.94
C GLY A 143 -7.31 18.36 -6.88
N LEU A 144 -6.25 18.41 -7.69
CA LEU A 144 -5.36 19.56 -7.80
C LEU A 144 -6.02 20.74 -8.51
N MET A 145 -6.76 20.50 -9.59
CA MET A 145 -7.49 21.53 -10.33
C MET A 145 -8.58 22.18 -9.48
N SER A 146 -9.35 21.39 -8.72
CA SER A 146 -10.34 21.88 -7.76
C SER A 146 -9.70 22.75 -6.66
N PHE A 147 -8.55 22.32 -6.13
CA PHE A 147 -7.81 23.08 -5.11
C PHE A 147 -7.22 24.40 -5.64
N LEU A 148 -6.76 24.42 -6.90
CA LEU A 148 -6.27 25.64 -7.53
C LEU A 148 -7.44 26.58 -7.92
N GLY A 149 -8.52 26.05 -8.49
CA GLY A 149 -9.71 26.84 -8.84
C GLY A 149 -10.36 27.54 -7.65
N SER A 150 -10.38 26.90 -6.48
CA SER A 150 -10.88 27.47 -5.22
C SER A 150 -9.95 28.50 -4.56
N LYS A 151 -8.71 28.64 -5.02
CA LYS A 151 -7.77 29.68 -4.55
C LYS A 151 -7.71 30.93 -5.43
N PHE A 152 -8.28 30.87 -6.63
CA PHE A 152 -8.26 31.95 -7.61
C PHE A 152 -9.66 32.56 -7.89
N LEU A 153 -10.67 32.19 -7.10
CA LEU A 153 -11.99 32.83 -6.98
C LEU A 153 -12.16 33.34 -5.54
#